data_AF-A0A915Z0N2-F1
#
_entry.id   AF-A0A915Z0N2-F1
#
_cell.length_a   1.000
_cell.length_b   1.000
_cell.length_c   1.000
_cell.angle_alpha   90.00
_cell.angle_beta   90.00
_cell.angle_gamma   90.00
#
_symmetry.space_group_name_H-M   'P 1'
#
loop_
_entity.id
_entity.type
_entity.pdbx_description
1 polymer ?
#
loop_
_entity_poly.entity_id
_entity_poly.type
_entity_poly.pdbx_seq_one_letter_code
_entity_poly.pdbx_strand_id
1 'polypeptide(L)'
;MDLNGFVILNGHSAPFADIFLLRKTIPESRNLLIAFQQKWYTTSQEFTIDDAVTECNKNKNAYKDVKDYDLRKFLEESCIVTVIFTSRPFKGNPNDLPDDCLIIAKRNFSQYFGLLFALQLSFDIVNHLNINSLKPKQIAERIDGIGDKVGCFGEVISEAIHKNRPYKNASELIEKNKTYKITLEKARTQLEDCSFAPHSFFLDVDEHDLMMIDEYDEYDEYDSYSDNE
;
A
#
# COMPACT_ATOMS: atom_id res chain seq x y z
N MET A 1 1.57 20.50 25.66
CA MET A 1 1.23 20.86 24.27
C MET A 1 -0.11 20.24 23.95
N ASP A 2 -1.08 21.00 23.45
CA ASP A 2 -2.36 20.41 23.02
C ASP A 2 -2.17 19.76 21.64
N LEU A 3 -2.41 18.45 21.54
CA LEU A 3 -2.28 17.69 20.29
C LEU A 3 -3.61 17.58 19.54
N ASN A 4 -4.68 18.19 20.05
CA ASN A 4 -5.94 18.26 19.33
C ASN A 4 -5.74 18.96 17.99
N GLY A 5 -6.19 18.34 16.90
CA GLY A 5 -5.97 18.92 15.57
C GLY A 5 -4.77 18.33 14.84
N PHE A 6 -3.71 17.95 15.57
CA PHE A 6 -2.41 17.61 14.99
C PHE A 6 -2.35 16.19 14.43
N VAL A 7 -1.79 16.08 13.23
CA VAL A 7 -1.39 14.81 12.62
C VAL A 7 0.06 14.54 13.01
N ILE A 8 0.31 13.39 13.61
CA ILE A 8 1.64 13.00 14.09
C ILE A 8 2.11 11.82 13.25
N LEU A 9 3.27 11.99 12.59
CA LEU A 9 3.98 10.92 11.92
C LEU A 9 4.88 10.23 12.95
N ASN A 10 4.72 8.92 13.08
CA ASN A 10 5.49 8.13 14.03
C ASN A 10 6.82 7.66 13.42
N GLY A 11 7.73 7.23 14.30
CA GLY A 11 8.97 6.59 13.88
C GLY A 11 8.71 5.25 13.21
N HIS A 12 9.52 4.92 12.20
CA HIS A 12 9.46 3.61 11.56
C HIS A 12 9.63 2.50 12.62
N SER A 13 8.83 1.43 12.51
CA SER A 13 8.81 0.30 13.44
C SER A 13 8.26 0.61 14.84
N ALA A 14 7.61 1.76 15.04
CA ALA A 14 6.92 2.03 16.30
C ALA A 14 5.81 0.99 16.56
N PRO A 15 5.55 0.64 17.83
CA PRO A 15 4.56 -0.39 18.19
C PRO A 15 3.11 0.07 18.06
N PHE A 16 2.87 1.38 17.92
CA PHE A 16 1.57 2.02 17.78
C PHE A 16 1.59 2.87 16.51
N ALA A 17 0.58 2.73 15.65
CA ALA A 17 0.25 3.58 14.50
C ALA A 17 1.40 4.27 13.72
N ASP A 18 1.45 4.10 12.41
CA ASP A 18 2.43 4.80 11.57
C ASP A 18 2.17 6.32 11.56
N ILE A 19 0.89 6.71 11.52
CA ILE A 19 0.43 8.10 11.67
C ILE A 19 -0.75 8.09 12.64
N PHE A 20 -0.89 9.11 13.48
CA PHE A 20 -2.09 9.23 14.29
C PHE A 20 -2.57 10.66 14.43
N LEU A 21 -3.87 10.78 14.69
CA LEU A 21 -4.58 12.03 14.86
C LEU A 21 -5.35 11.98 16.18
N LEU A 22 -5.12 12.98 17.04
CA LEU A 22 -5.95 13.18 18.22
C LEU A 22 -7.06 14.19 17.89
N ARG A 23 -8.30 13.79 18.19
CA ARG A 23 -9.45 14.68 18.29
C ARG A 23 -9.98 14.61 19.72
N LYS A 24 -9.75 15.68 20.48
CA LYS A 24 -10.43 15.87 21.76
C LYS A 24 -11.88 16.25 21.45
N THR A 25 -12.83 15.74 22.22
CA THR A 25 -14.29 15.97 22.10
C THR A 25 -14.97 15.40 20.84
N ILE A 26 -15.22 14.09 20.81
CA ILE A 26 -16.41 13.55 20.12
C ILE A 26 -17.61 13.73 21.08
N PRO A 27 -18.87 13.85 20.60
CA PRO A 27 -20.03 13.54 21.45
C PRO A 27 -19.79 12.24 22.22
N GLU A 28 -20.13 12.21 23.52
CA GLU A 28 -19.86 11.15 24.53
C GLU A 28 -18.64 11.33 25.45
N SER A 29 -17.95 12.48 25.42
CA SER A 29 -16.91 12.85 26.40
C SER A 29 -15.65 11.97 26.39
N ARG A 30 -15.43 11.16 25.34
CA ARG A 30 -14.18 10.40 25.14
C ARG A 30 -13.28 11.09 24.12
N ASN A 31 -11.98 10.91 24.28
CA ASN A 31 -11.00 11.32 23.28
C ASN A 31 -11.04 10.33 22.10
N LEU A 32 -10.94 10.84 20.86
CA LEU A 32 -10.76 10.03 19.67
C LEU A 32 -9.30 10.00 19.27
N LEU A 33 -8.74 8.81 19.12
CA LEU A 33 -7.47 8.60 18.45
C LEU A 33 -7.75 7.87 17.15
N ILE A 34 -7.42 8.50 16.03
CA ILE A 34 -7.43 7.84 14.72
C ILE A 34 -6.01 7.37 14.45
N ALA A 35 -5.80 6.06 14.50
CA ALA A 35 -4.54 5.40 14.26
C ALA A 35 -4.50 4.92 12.80
N PHE A 36 -3.70 5.58 11.98
CA PHE A 36 -3.48 5.17 10.60
C PHE A 36 -2.35 4.15 10.53
N GLN A 37 -2.62 3.03 9.87
CA GLN A 37 -1.65 1.99 9.61
C GLN A 37 -1.41 1.87 8.11
N GLN A 38 -0.17 1.94 7.69
CA GLN A 38 0.24 1.86 6.30
C GLN A 38 0.85 0.49 6.01
N LYS A 39 0.20 -0.26 5.13
CA LYS A 39 0.62 -1.61 4.70
C LYS A 39 0.89 -1.58 3.21
N TRP A 40 2.04 -1.03 2.84
CA TRP A 40 2.45 -0.93 1.45
C TRP A 40 2.90 -2.26 0.85
N TYR A 41 2.81 -2.32 -0.47
CA TYR A 41 3.17 -3.46 -1.29
C TYR A 41 4.69 -3.50 -1.43
N THR A 42 5.35 -4.29 -0.60
CA THR A 42 6.77 -4.64 -0.76
C THR A 42 6.95 -6.09 -1.22
N THR A 43 5.91 -6.91 -1.15
CA THR A 43 5.89 -8.36 -1.46
C THR A 43 4.51 -8.78 -2.00
N SER A 44 4.39 -9.97 -2.63
CA SER A 44 3.10 -10.59 -3.06
C SER A 44 2.14 -10.91 -1.91
N GLN A 45 2.52 -10.63 -0.66
CA GLN A 45 1.78 -11.14 0.49
C GLN A 45 0.39 -10.51 0.58
N GLU A 46 -0.64 -11.35 0.66
CA GLU A 46 -2.02 -10.92 0.94
C GLU A 46 -2.10 -10.30 2.33
N PHE A 47 -2.98 -9.30 2.48
CA PHE A 47 -3.37 -8.75 3.78
C PHE A 47 -4.75 -9.31 4.15
N THR A 48 -4.89 -9.87 5.36
CA THR A 48 -6.09 -10.59 5.78
C THR A 48 -6.86 -9.86 6.87
N ILE A 49 -8.06 -10.36 7.21
CA ILE A 49 -8.82 -9.91 8.38
C ILE A 49 -8.01 -10.11 9.68
N ASP A 50 -7.31 -11.24 9.82
CA ASP A 50 -6.51 -11.53 11.01
C ASP A 50 -5.34 -10.55 11.16
N ASP A 51 -4.72 -10.16 10.06
CA ASP A 51 -3.69 -9.11 10.06
C ASP A 51 -4.29 -7.77 10.50
N ALA A 52 -5.46 -7.40 9.98
CA ALA A 52 -6.15 -6.18 10.38
C ALA A 52 -6.51 -6.18 11.88
N VAL A 53 -7.08 -7.27 12.38
CA VAL A 53 -7.41 -7.47 13.80
C VAL A 53 -6.15 -7.39 14.66
N THR A 54 -5.04 -7.94 14.19
CA THR A 54 -3.75 -7.85 14.88
C THR A 54 -3.30 -6.40 15.03
N GLU A 55 -3.39 -5.59 13.97
CA GLU A 55 -3.04 -4.16 14.03
C GLU A 55 -3.99 -3.37 14.94
N CYS A 56 -5.30 -3.64 14.87
CA CYS A 56 -6.28 -3.04 15.79
C CYS A 56 -5.97 -3.38 17.24
N ASN A 57 -5.65 -4.64 17.54
CA ASN A 57 -5.31 -5.07 18.89
C ASN A 57 -4.01 -4.45 19.39
N LYS A 58 -2.99 -4.28 18.54
CA LYS A 58 -1.78 -3.54 18.90
C LYS A 58 -2.12 -2.10 19.31
N ASN A 59 -2.91 -1.40 18.48
CA ASN A 59 -3.28 -0.03 18.75
C ASN A 59 -4.11 0.13 20.03
N LYS A 60 -5.11 -0.75 20.25
CA LYS A 60 -5.94 -0.78 21.47
C LYS A 60 -5.13 -1.05 22.73
N ASN A 61 -4.06 -1.84 22.63
CA ASN A 61 -3.26 -2.26 23.77
C ASN A 61 -2.00 -1.41 23.98
N ALA A 62 -1.79 -0.35 23.19
CA ALA A 62 -0.59 0.48 23.26
C ALA A 62 -0.34 1.11 24.65
N TYR A 63 -1.40 1.32 25.45
CA TYR A 63 -1.28 1.83 26.81
C TYR A 63 -0.46 0.90 27.74
N LYS A 64 -0.37 -0.40 27.45
CA LYS A 64 0.35 -1.38 28.27
C LYS A 64 1.86 -1.11 28.33
N ASP A 65 2.40 -0.50 27.28
CA ASP A 65 3.83 -0.19 27.17
C ASP A 65 4.18 1.20 27.72
N VAL A 66 3.18 1.97 28.15
CA VAL A 66 3.36 3.34 28.66
C VAL A 66 3.65 3.34 30.16
N LYS A 67 4.79 3.93 30.53
CA LYS A 67 5.21 4.08 31.94
C LYS A 67 4.58 5.28 32.64
N ASP A 68 4.27 6.33 31.88
CA ASP A 68 3.64 7.54 32.41
C ASP A 68 2.18 7.28 32.77
N TYR A 69 1.78 7.60 34.00
CA TYR A 69 0.45 7.25 34.51
C TYR A 69 -0.67 8.01 33.79
N ASP A 70 -0.50 9.32 33.61
CA ASP A 70 -1.51 10.18 33.01
C ASP A 70 -1.70 9.84 31.52
N LEU A 71 -0.61 9.60 30.80
CA LEU A 71 -0.65 9.16 29.41
C LEU A 71 -1.25 7.75 29.27
N ARG A 72 -0.90 6.82 30.16
CA ARG A 72 -1.49 5.47 30.15
C ARG A 72 -2.99 5.53 30.35
N LYS A 73 -3.44 6.27 31.36
CA LYS A 73 -4.87 6.48 31.65
C LYS A 73 -5.58 7.15 30.47
N PHE A 74 -4.96 8.16 29.88
CA PHE A 74 -5.49 8.83 28.69
C PHE A 74 -5.71 7.85 27.53
N LEU A 75 -4.74 6.99 27.21
CA LEU A 75 -4.86 6.00 26.14
C LEU A 75 -5.89 4.92 26.46
N GLU A 76 -5.95 4.47 27.71
CA GLU A 76 -6.91 3.47 28.18
C GLU A 76 -8.37 3.98 28.10
N GLU A 77 -8.61 5.26 28.36
CA GLU A 77 -9.93 5.89 28.30
C GLU A 77 -10.30 6.42 26.90
N SER A 78 -9.36 6.41 25.95
CA SER A 78 -9.59 6.90 24.58
C SER A 78 -10.30 5.87 23.71
N CYS A 79 -11.19 6.34 22.83
CA CYS A 79 -11.67 5.54 21.71
C CYS A 79 -10.60 5.55 20.61
N ILE A 80 -10.10 4.37 20.24
CA ILE A 80 -9.08 4.24 19.20
C ILE A 80 -9.71 3.61 17.96
N VAL A 81 -9.80 4.38 16.88
CA VAL A 81 -10.22 3.89 15.56
C VAL A 81 -8.97 3.63 14.73
N THR A 82 -8.84 2.42 14.19
CA THR A 82 -7.72 2.05 13.30
C THR A 82 -8.15 2.16 11.84
N VAL A 83 -7.44 2.98 11.06
CA VAL A 83 -7.63 3.10 9.61
C VAL A 83 -6.44 2.46 8.91
N ILE A 84 -6.67 1.39 8.17
CA ILE A 84 -5.62 0.65 7.48
C ILE A 84 -5.63 1.04 6.01
N PHE A 85 -4.55 1.66 5.56
CA PHE A 85 -4.25 1.83 4.15
C PHE A 85 -3.40 0.66 3.68
N THR A 86 -3.86 -0.05 2.65
CA THR A 86 -3.10 -1.14 2.08
C THR A 86 -3.12 -1.11 0.57
N SER A 87 -1.95 -1.24 -0.04
CA SER A 87 -1.83 -1.50 -1.47
C SER A 87 -1.69 -2.99 -1.77
N ARG A 88 -1.61 -3.85 -0.73
CA ARG A 88 -1.58 -5.31 -0.85
C ARG A 88 -2.97 -5.85 -1.25
N PRO A 89 -3.06 -7.00 -1.94
CA PRO A 89 -4.32 -7.68 -2.15
C PRO A 89 -4.96 -7.97 -0.80
N PHE A 90 -6.20 -7.52 -0.61
CA PHE A 90 -6.95 -7.76 0.61
C PHE A 90 -7.83 -9.00 0.47
N LYS A 91 -7.78 -9.88 1.46
CA LYS A 91 -8.55 -11.13 1.49
C LYS A 91 -9.44 -11.18 2.72
N GLY A 92 -10.74 -11.14 2.47
CA GLY A 92 -11.79 -11.18 3.49
C GLY A 92 -12.94 -10.25 3.14
N ASN A 93 -14.00 -10.31 3.93
CA ASN A 93 -15.11 -9.38 3.84
C ASN A 93 -14.84 -8.21 4.79
N PRO A 94 -14.80 -6.95 4.33
CA PRO A 94 -14.63 -5.79 5.20
C PRO A 94 -15.65 -5.70 6.34
N ASN A 95 -16.82 -6.32 6.20
CA ASN A 95 -17.83 -6.38 7.27
C ASN A 95 -17.44 -7.30 8.44
N ASP A 96 -16.41 -8.13 8.29
CA ASP A 96 -15.90 -8.99 9.36
C ASP A 96 -14.82 -8.27 10.21
N LEU A 97 -14.50 -7.00 9.89
CA LEU A 97 -13.58 -6.18 10.67
C LEU A 97 -14.21 -5.70 11.98
N PRO A 98 -13.40 -5.37 13.01
CA PRO A 98 -13.89 -4.69 14.20
C PRO A 98 -14.62 -3.38 13.86
N ASP A 99 -15.65 -3.01 14.64
CA ASP A 99 -16.44 -1.78 14.43
C ASP A 99 -15.59 -0.50 14.41
N ASP A 100 -14.47 -0.51 15.12
CA ASP A 100 -13.48 0.57 15.19
C ASP A 100 -12.30 0.38 14.23
N CYS A 101 -12.53 -0.35 13.14
CA CYS A 101 -11.56 -0.58 12.07
C CYS A 101 -12.14 -0.21 10.71
N LEU A 102 -11.39 0.60 9.96
CA LEU A 102 -11.66 0.89 8.56
C LEU A 102 -10.51 0.36 7.71
N ILE A 103 -10.81 -0.38 6.65
CA ILE A 103 -9.81 -0.76 5.64
C ILE A 103 -10.05 -0.03 4.32
N ILE A 104 -8.98 0.58 3.83
CA ILE A 104 -8.90 1.19 2.51
C ILE A 104 -7.82 0.43 1.75
N ALA A 105 -8.28 -0.47 0.87
CA ALA A 105 -7.48 -1.32 0.01
C ALA A 105 -7.58 -0.86 -1.45
N LYS A 106 -6.74 -1.42 -2.33
CA LYS A 106 -6.80 -1.13 -3.79
C LYS A 106 -8.23 -1.16 -4.36
N ARG A 107 -9.04 -2.14 -3.97
CA ARG A 107 -10.40 -2.36 -4.51
C ARG A 107 -11.43 -1.30 -4.14
N ASN A 108 -11.32 -0.69 -2.96
CA ASN A 108 -12.28 0.34 -2.52
C ASN A 108 -11.64 1.74 -2.48
N PHE A 109 -10.37 1.89 -2.87
CA PHE A 109 -9.65 3.17 -2.81
C PHE A 109 -10.35 4.29 -3.61
N SER A 110 -10.86 3.97 -4.81
CA SER A 110 -11.59 4.93 -5.66
C SER A 110 -12.84 5.48 -4.99
N GLN A 111 -13.50 4.70 -4.12
CA GLN A 111 -14.69 5.14 -3.40
C GLN A 111 -14.39 6.27 -2.39
N TYR A 112 -13.16 6.30 -1.85
CA TYR A 112 -12.75 7.29 -0.86
C TYR A 112 -12.03 8.49 -1.46
N PHE A 113 -11.19 8.27 -2.48
CA PHE A 113 -10.29 9.29 -3.02
C PHE A 113 -10.56 9.64 -4.49
N GLY A 114 -11.50 8.96 -5.14
CA GLY A 114 -11.79 9.14 -6.56
C GLY A 114 -10.85 8.37 -7.47
N LEU A 115 -11.25 8.28 -8.74
CA LEU A 115 -10.58 7.48 -9.76
C LEU A 115 -9.14 7.93 -10.04
N LEU A 116 -8.90 9.25 -10.11
CA LEU A 116 -7.58 9.80 -10.47
C LEU A 116 -6.50 9.37 -9.47
N PHE A 117 -6.79 9.40 -8.17
CA PHE A 117 -5.87 8.96 -7.13
C PHE A 117 -5.75 7.43 -7.07
N ALA A 118 -6.84 6.69 -7.35
CA ALA A 118 -6.79 5.23 -7.46
C ALA A 118 -5.89 4.76 -8.63
N LEU A 119 -5.92 5.49 -9.75
CA LEU A 119 -5.02 5.26 -10.89
C LEU A 119 -3.57 5.54 -10.51
N GLN A 120 -3.28 6.66 -9.84
CA GLN A 120 -1.92 6.95 -9.37
C GLN A 120 -1.37 5.86 -8.44
N LEU A 121 -2.16 5.43 -7.45
CA LEU A 121 -1.79 4.30 -6.58
C LEU A 121 -1.52 3.04 -7.40
N SER A 122 -2.36 2.75 -8.39
CA SER A 122 -2.18 1.60 -9.27
C SER A 122 -0.90 1.71 -10.11
N PHE A 123 -0.60 2.88 -10.67
CA PHE A 123 0.65 3.14 -11.40
C PHE A 123 1.87 2.98 -10.50
N ASP A 124 1.83 3.48 -9.27
CA ASP A 124 2.92 3.33 -8.32
C ASP A 124 3.16 1.87 -7.96
N ILE A 125 2.09 1.11 -7.64
CA ILE A 125 2.17 -0.34 -7.40
C ILE A 125 2.77 -1.05 -8.62
N VAL A 126 2.29 -0.74 -9.82
CA VAL A 126 2.77 -1.34 -11.08
C VAL A 126 4.24 -1.02 -11.30
N ASN A 127 4.67 0.22 -11.09
CA ASN A 127 6.07 0.61 -11.21
C ASN A 127 6.94 -0.16 -10.21
N HIS A 128 6.45 -0.40 -9.01
CA HIS A 128 7.10 -1.23 -8.00
C HIS A 128 7.06 -2.74 -8.30
N LEU A 129 6.18 -3.19 -9.20
CA LEU A 129 6.06 -4.59 -9.62
C LEU A 129 6.65 -4.89 -10.99
N ASN A 130 6.97 -3.86 -11.76
CA ASN A 130 7.42 -4.02 -13.13
C ASN A 130 8.88 -4.46 -13.15
N ILE A 131 9.13 -5.70 -13.52
CA ILE A 131 10.47 -6.29 -13.51
C ILE A 131 11.45 -5.53 -14.43
N ASN A 132 10.95 -4.84 -15.46
CA ASN A 132 11.76 -4.00 -16.33
C ASN A 132 12.22 -2.69 -15.66
N SER A 133 11.47 -2.22 -14.65
CA SER A 133 11.71 -0.98 -13.92
C SER A 133 12.50 -1.18 -12.61
N LEU A 134 12.55 -2.40 -12.08
CA LEU A 134 13.18 -2.71 -10.80
C LEU A 134 14.70 -2.71 -10.84
N LYS A 135 15.31 -2.33 -9.71
CA LYS A 135 16.77 -2.46 -9.46
C LYS A 135 17.11 -3.91 -9.06
N PRO A 136 18.36 -4.37 -9.23
CA PRO A 136 18.75 -5.76 -8.92
C PRO A 136 18.40 -6.21 -7.49
N LYS A 137 18.59 -5.33 -6.50
CA LYS A 137 18.22 -5.63 -5.10
C LYS A 137 16.72 -5.93 -4.95
N GLN A 138 15.86 -5.15 -5.61
CA GLN A 138 14.42 -5.33 -5.55
C GLN A 138 14.00 -6.62 -6.27
N ILE A 139 14.65 -6.97 -7.38
CA ILE A 139 14.41 -8.25 -8.09
C ILE A 139 14.78 -9.44 -7.18
N ALA A 140 15.91 -9.36 -6.48
CA ALA A 140 16.36 -10.42 -5.57
C ALA A 140 15.49 -10.58 -4.31
N GLU A 141 14.97 -9.48 -3.76
CA GLU A 141 14.02 -9.51 -2.63
C GLU A 141 12.64 -10.04 -3.06
N ARG A 142 12.30 -9.91 -4.35
CA ARG A 142 10.99 -10.27 -4.88
C ARG A 142 10.89 -11.74 -5.27
N ILE A 143 12.00 -12.32 -5.76
CA ILE A 143 12.00 -13.65 -6.34
C ILE A 143 13.02 -14.53 -5.62
N ASP A 144 12.53 -15.57 -4.97
CA ASP A 144 13.35 -16.48 -4.18
C ASP A 144 14.40 -17.18 -5.05
N GLY A 145 15.64 -17.24 -4.55
CA GLY A 145 16.76 -17.90 -5.24
C GLY A 145 17.38 -17.11 -6.40
N ILE A 146 16.92 -15.88 -6.68
CA ILE A 146 17.48 -15.00 -7.73
C ILE A 146 18.56 -14.05 -7.17
N GLY A 147 18.62 -13.87 -5.85
CA GLY A 147 19.70 -13.15 -5.17
C GLY A 147 21.02 -13.93 -5.06
N ASP A 148 21.03 -15.21 -5.40
CA ASP A 148 22.19 -16.08 -5.23
C ASP A 148 23.20 -15.96 -6.38
N LYS A 149 24.49 -16.04 -6.04
CA LYS A 149 25.55 -16.21 -7.04
C LYS A 149 25.57 -17.65 -7.53
N VAL A 150 25.49 -17.86 -8.84
CA VAL A 150 25.63 -19.18 -9.43
C VAL A 150 27.11 -19.48 -9.68
N GLY A 151 27.76 -20.14 -8.72
CA GLY A 151 29.18 -20.54 -8.79
C GLY A 151 30.17 -19.48 -8.31
N CYS A 152 31.45 -19.84 -8.23
CA CYS A 152 32.51 -19.03 -7.60
C CYS A 152 32.85 -17.71 -8.33
N PHE A 153 32.44 -17.58 -9.60
CA PHE A 153 32.64 -16.39 -10.45
C PHE A 153 31.34 -15.92 -11.13
N GLY A 154 30.18 -16.41 -10.68
CA GLY A 154 28.91 -16.12 -11.34
C GLY A 154 28.39 -14.72 -11.08
N GLU A 155 27.86 -14.08 -12.12
CA GLU A 155 26.97 -12.93 -12.00
C GLU A 155 25.71 -13.32 -11.19
N VAL A 156 25.25 -12.42 -10.33
CA VAL A 156 24.00 -12.59 -9.56
C VAL A 156 22.83 -12.57 -10.54
N ILE A 157 21.91 -13.52 -10.44
CA ILE A 157 20.82 -13.70 -11.42
C ILE A 157 19.99 -12.40 -11.54
N SER A 158 19.76 -11.67 -10.44
CA SER A 158 19.06 -10.38 -10.46
C SER A 158 19.77 -9.30 -11.28
N GLU A 159 21.10 -9.28 -11.32
CA GLU A 159 21.87 -8.35 -12.15
C GLU A 159 21.75 -8.70 -13.63
N ALA A 160 21.83 -9.99 -13.97
CA ALA A 160 21.64 -10.46 -15.34
C ALA A 160 20.23 -10.11 -15.85
N ILE A 161 19.20 -10.33 -15.02
CA ILE A 161 17.83 -9.94 -15.34
C ILE A 161 17.73 -8.42 -15.56
N HIS A 162 18.36 -7.62 -14.71
CA HIS A 162 18.32 -6.16 -14.85
C HIS A 162 19.02 -5.66 -16.12
N LYS A 163 20.09 -6.33 -16.57
CA LYS A 163 20.83 -5.94 -17.78
C LYS A 163 20.11 -6.36 -19.07
N ASN A 164 19.49 -7.53 -19.09
CA ASN A 164 18.93 -8.14 -20.31
C ASN A 164 17.48 -7.70 -20.63
N ARG A 165 16.91 -6.80 -19.83
CA ARG A 165 15.61 -6.16 -20.07
C ARG A 165 15.61 -5.35 -21.39
N PRO A 166 14.44 -5.04 -21.98
CA PRO A 166 13.10 -5.32 -21.49
C PRO A 166 12.61 -6.73 -21.81
N TYR A 167 11.58 -7.17 -21.08
CA TYR A 167 10.87 -8.43 -21.25
C TYR A 167 9.37 -8.17 -21.40
N LYS A 168 8.68 -8.92 -22.26
CA LYS A 168 7.22 -8.84 -22.41
C LYS A 168 6.46 -9.75 -21.45
N ASN A 169 7.10 -10.84 -21.00
CA ASN A 169 6.52 -11.82 -20.08
C ASN A 169 7.63 -12.70 -19.46
N ALA A 170 7.23 -13.57 -18.52
CA ALA A 170 8.13 -14.50 -17.83
C ALA A 170 8.86 -15.45 -18.79
N SER A 171 8.19 -15.91 -19.86
CA SER A 171 8.81 -16.83 -20.83
C SER A 171 9.94 -16.16 -21.61
N GLU A 172 9.76 -14.91 -22.07
CA GLU A 172 10.83 -14.14 -22.71
C GLU A 172 11.98 -13.85 -21.75
N LEU A 173 11.69 -13.59 -20.48
CA LEU A 173 12.72 -13.40 -19.45
C LEU A 173 13.58 -14.65 -19.28
N ILE A 174 12.96 -15.82 -19.14
CA ILE A 174 13.66 -17.10 -19.04
C ILE A 174 14.48 -17.36 -20.31
N GLU A 175 13.91 -17.05 -21.48
CA GLU A 175 14.59 -17.24 -22.75
C GLU A 175 15.80 -16.31 -22.94
N LYS A 176 15.73 -15.04 -22.52
CA LYS A 176 16.90 -14.14 -22.61
C LYS A 176 18.00 -14.50 -21.61
N ASN A 177 17.66 -15.20 -20.54
CA ASN A 177 18.57 -15.55 -19.45
C ASN A 177 18.84 -17.08 -19.38
N LYS A 178 19.06 -17.73 -20.54
CA LYS A 178 19.17 -19.21 -20.66
C LYS A 178 20.19 -19.84 -19.72
N THR A 179 21.27 -19.13 -19.40
CA THR A 179 22.30 -19.56 -18.43
C THR A 179 21.70 -19.96 -17.08
N TYR A 180 20.60 -19.31 -16.67
CA TYR A 180 19.94 -19.51 -15.38
C TYR A 180 18.60 -20.24 -15.51
N LYS A 181 18.33 -20.86 -16.67
CA LYS A 181 17.00 -21.42 -17.01
C LYS A 181 16.44 -22.32 -15.91
N ILE A 182 17.25 -23.23 -15.34
CA ILE A 182 16.77 -24.15 -14.30
C ILE A 182 16.25 -23.41 -13.07
N THR A 183 16.98 -22.39 -12.60
CA THR A 183 16.57 -21.58 -11.44
C THR A 183 15.34 -20.72 -11.78
N LEU A 184 15.33 -20.10 -12.95
CA LEU A 184 14.22 -19.24 -13.37
C LEU A 184 12.92 -20.03 -13.62
N GLU A 185 13.00 -21.25 -14.16
CA GLU A 185 11.82 -22.13 -14.32
C GLU A 185 11.28 -22.59 -12.96
N LYS A 186 12.13 -22.80 -11.94
CA LYS A 186 11.66 -23.06 -10.57
C LYS A 186 10.92 -21.86 -9.97
N ALA A 187 11.35 -20.65 -10.32
CA ALA A 187 10.75 -19.41 -9.86
C ALA A 187 9.62 -18.90 -10.77
N ARG A 188 9.16 -19.69 -11.75
CA ARG A 188 8.26 -19.25 -12.82
C ARG A 188 6.96 -18.62 -12.30
N THR A 189 6.32 -19.22 -11.31
CA THR A 189 5.08 -18.67 -10.74
C THR A 189 5.30 -17.27 -10.14
N GLN A 190 6.41 -17.06 -9.44
CA GLN A 190 6.76 -15.74 -8.88
C GLN A 190 7.07 -14.71 -9.99
N LEU A 191 7.68 -15.18 -11.10
CA LEU A 191 7.89 -14.35 -12.28
C LEU A 191 6.58 -13.98 -12.98
N GLU A 192 5.62 -14.91 -13.06
CA GLU A 192 4.30 -14.68 -13.66
C GLU A 192 3.44 -13.72 -12.81
N ASP A 193 3.68 -13.64 -11.50
CA ASP A 193 3.09 -12.63 -10.60
C ASP A 193 3.67 -11.22 -10.80
N CYS A 194 4.77 -11.07 -11.55
CA CYS A 194 5.37 -9.77 -11.82
C CYS A 194 4.68 -9.06 -13.00
N SER A 195 4.71 -7.73 -12.99
CA SER A 195 4.33 -6.95 -14.17
C SER A 195 5.50 -6.90 -15.17
N PHE A 196 5.21 -7.04 -16.45
CA PHE A 196 6.18 -6.90 -17.54
C PHE A 196 5.87 -5.72 -18.46
N ALA A 197 4.60 -5.37 -18.57
CA ALA A 197 4.13 -4.13 -19.16
C ALA A 197 3.31 -3.40 -18.10
N PRO A 198 3.38 -2.05 -18.02
CA PRO A 198 2.55 -1.32 -17.07
C PRO A 198 1.09 -1.74 -17.17
N HIS A 199 0.61 -1.96 -18.40
CA HIS A 199 -0.78 -2.26 -18.71
C HIS A 199 -1.31 -3.61 -18.17
N SER A 200 -0.46 -4.63 -17.94
CA SER A 200 -0.94 -5.97 -17.58
C SER A 200 -1.62 -6.06 -16.22
N PHE A 201 -1.43 -5.05 -15.35
CA PHE A 201 -2.00 -4.98 -14.00
C PHE A 201 -3.29 -4.14 -13.92
N PHE A 202 -3.65 -3.46 -15.02
CA PHE A 202 -4.83 -2.61 -15.11
C PHE A 202 -6.09 -3.38 -15.51
N LEU A 203 -5.97 -4.65 -15.90
CA LEU A 203 -7.09 -5.50 -16.27
C LEU A 203 -8.06 -5.81 -15.09
N ASP A 204 -7.64 -5.53 -13.86
CA ASP A 204 -8.45 -5.68 -12.64
C ASP A 204 -9.15 -4.37 -12.20
N VAL A 205 -8.98 -3.27 -12.95
CA VAL A 205 -9.76 -2.04 -12.72
C VAL A 205 -11.04 -2.20 -13.52
N ASP A 206 -12.19 -2.32 -12.85
CA ASP A 206 -13.49 -2.48 -13.52
C ASP A 206 -13.63 -1.42 -14.63
N GLU A 207 -13.74 -1.87 -15.89
CA GLU A 207 -13.88 -0.98 -17.06
C GLU A 207 -15.07 -0.02 -16.93
N HIS A 208 -16.03 -0.35 -16.07
CA HIS A 208 -17.17 0.49 -15.72
C HIS A 208 -16.78 1.82 -15.06
N ASP A 209 -15.67 1.87 -14.30
CA ASP A 209 -15.17 3.11 -13.69
C ASP A 209 -14.40 3.97 -14.70
N LEU A 210 -13.87 3.38 -15.77
CA LEU A 210 -13.12 4.10 -16.82
C LEU A 210 -14.04 4.86 -17.79
N MET A 211 -15.29 4.43 -17.95
CA MET A 211 -16.25 5.04 -18.87
C MET A 211 -17.04 6.22 -18.30
N MET A 212 -16.77 6.63 -17.05
CA MET A 212 -17.38 7.82 -16.43
C MET A 212 -16.51 9.08 -16.60
N ILE A 213 -15.48 9.03 -17.44
CA ILE A 213 -14.66 10.19 -17.83
C ILE A 213 -15.16 10.77 -19.16
N ASP A 214 -16.46 11.06 -19.27
CA ASP A 214 -17.02 11.87 -20.36
C ASP A 214 -18.14 12.73 -19.79
N GLU A 215 -17.78 13.68 -18.93
CA GLU A 215 -18.55 14.91 -18.67
C GLU A 215 -17.60 15.84 -17.91
N TYR A 216 -16.67 16.44 -18.67
CA TYR A 216 -16.10 17.72 -18.26
C TYR A 216 -17.27 18.69 -18.21
N ASP A 217 -17.77 18.97 -17.00
CA ASP A 217 -18.56 20.17 -16.77
C ASP A 217 -17.72 21.36 -17.25
N GLU A 218 -18.23 21.93 -18.33
CA GLU A 218 -17.83 23.17 -18.96
C GLU A 218 -17.77 24.24 -17.87
N TYR A 219 -16.56 24.55 -17.39
CA TYR A 219 -16.34 25.72 -16.55
C TYR A 219 -16.58 26.95 -17.42
N ASP A 220 -17.82 27.45 -17.39
CA ASP A 220 -18.14 28.78 -17.89
C ASP A 220 -17.18 29.79 -17.25
N GLU A 221 -16.46 30.45 -18.15
CA GLU A 221 -15.38 31.38 -17.91
C GLU A 221 -15.88 32.61 -17.14
N TYR A 222 -15.05 33.08 -16.21
CA TYR A 222 -15.25 34.26 -15.39
C TYR A 222 -15.66 35.49 -16.20
N ASP A 223 -16.55 36.31 -15.64
CA ASP A 223 -16.36 37.76 -15.73
C ASP A 223 -16.63 38.43 -14.38
N SER A 224 -15.53 38.89 -13.79
CA SER A 224 -15.49 39.80 -12.65
C SER A 224 -15.72 41.22 -13.13
N TYR A 225 -16.68 41.95 -12.55
CA TYR A 225 -16.52 43.38 -12.31
C TYR A 225 -17.13 43.76 -10.96
N SER A 226 -16.23 44.19 -10.07
CA SER A 226 -16.54 45.05 -8.93
C SER A 226 -16.86 46.47 -9.40
N ASP A 227 -17.58 47.17 -8.53
CA ASP A 227 -17.81 48.62 -8.45
C ASP A 227 -18.98 49.19 -9.26
N ASN A 228 -20.07 49.55 -8.57
CA ASN A 228 -20.28 50.95 -8.15
C ASN A 228 -21.54 51.12 -7.27
N GLU A 229 -21.35 51.96 -6.23
CA GLU A 229 -22.29 52.66 -5.32
C GLU A 229 -23.04 51.90 -4.21
#